data_AF-A0A9X0RCL1-F1
#
_entry.id   AF-A0A9X0RCL1-F1
#
_cell.length_a   1.000
_cell.length_b   1.000
_cell.length_c   1.000
_cell.angle_alpha   90.00
_cell.angle_beta   90.00
_cell.angle_gamma   90.00
#
_symmetry.space_group_name_H-M   'P 1'
#
loop_
_entity.id
_entity.type
_entity.pdbx_description
1 polymer ?
#
loop_
_entity_poly.entity_id
_entity_poly.type
_entity_poly.pdbx_seq_one_letter_code
_entity_poly.pdbx_strand_id
1 'polypeptide(L)'
;MFDIGFWELVLISVVALVVLGPERLPHAIRSVAKFVATAKGMANSVKEELAQELKVQELQEQLRKAEQMGMKNLSPELQESVDTLKKAAQDVQRSYGANAENIVEPDSVSALKPTNPTADLPVTKKTPNKAPE
;
A
#
# COMPACT_ATOMS: atom_id res chain seq x y z
N MET A 1 -3.04 17.25 -12.71
CA MET A 1 -2.71 18.44 -11.90
C MET A 1 -2.87 18.12 -10.41
N PHE A 2 -1.95 17.31 -9.91
CA PHE A 2 -1.67 17.13 -8.49
C PHE A 2 -0.15 17.12 -8.38
N ASP A 3 0.47 18.21 -8.81
CA ASP A 3 1.90 18.46 -8.68
C ASP A 3 2.24 18.76 -7.22
N ILE A 4 1.73 17.93 -6.29
CA ILE A 4 1.99 18.01 -4.87
C ILE A 4 3.29 17.26 -4.63
N GLY A 5 4.36 18.01 -4.50
CA GLY A 5 5.67 17.51 -4.12
C GLY A 5 5.73 17.14 -2.64
N PHE A 6 6.82 16.46 -2.27
CA PHE A 6 7.10 16.12 -0.87
C PHE A 6 7.07 17.37 0.04
N TRP A 7 7.62 18.49 -0.42
CA TRP A 7 7.63 19.74 0.32
C TRP A 7 6.24 20.31 0.58
N GLU A 8 5.31 20.19 -0.37
CA GLU A 8 3.93 20.65 -0.19
C GLU A 8 3.17 19.77 0.80
N LEU A 9 3.38 18.44 0.77
CA LEU A 9 2.81 17.54 1.79
C LEU A 9 3.29 17.88 3.20
N VAL A 10 4.58 18.18 3.37
CA VAL A 10 5.12 18.61 4.66
C VAL A 10 4.48 19.91 5.11
N LEU A 11 4.37 20.91 4.22
CA LEU A 11 3.74 22.20 4.54
C LEU A 11 2.27 22.01 4.96
N ILE A 12 1.50 21.23 4.21
CA ILE A 12 0.09 20.91 4.54
C ILE A 12 0.02 20.18 5.88
N SER A 13 0.93 19.24 6.16
CA SER A 13 0.99 18.53 7.43
C SER A 13 1.23 19.48 8.60
N VAL A 14 2.17 20.42 8.49
CA VAL A 14 2.41 21.43 9.52
C VAL A 14 1.18 22.30 9.74
N VAL A 15 0.56 22.81 8.67
CA VAL A 15 -0.67 23.62 8.78
C VAL A 15 -1.80 22.82 9.45
N ALA A 16 -1.99 21.56 9.06
CA ALA A 16 -2.97 20.68 9.68
C ALA A 16 -2.70 20.45 11.17
N LEU A 17 -1.43 20.26 11.57
CA LEU A 17 -1.03 20.12 12.96
C LEU A 17 -1.28 21.40 13.78
N VAL A 18 -1.11 22.59 13.19
CA VAL A 18 -1.36 23.86 13.88
C VAL A 18 -2.86 24.14 14.03
N VAL A 19 -3.63 23.93 12.97
CA VAL A 19 -5.08 24.23 12.96
C VAL A 19 -5.87 23.22 13.79
N LEU A 20 -5.62 21.94 13.59
CA LEU A 20 -6.35 20.86 14.25
C LEU A 20 -5.70 20.47 15.57
N GLY A 21 -4.38 20.64 15.70
CA GLY A 21 -3.60 20.16 16.82
C GLY A 21 -2.97 18.78 16.55
N PRO A 22 -1.74 18.52 17.04
CA PRO A 22 -1.03 17.25 16.82
C PRO A 22 -1.76 16.04 17.44
N GLU A 23 -2.53 16.24 18.50
CA GLU A 23 -3.27 15.17 19.17
C GLU A 23 -4.56 14.79 18.43
N ARG A 24 -5.17 15.74 17.70
CA ARG A 24 -6.49 15.55 17.07
C ARG A 24 -6.39 15.03 15.64
N LEU A 25 -5.32 15.37 14.92
CA LEU A 25 -5.04 14.86 13.57
C LEU A 25 -5.06 13.32 13.50
N PRO A 26 -4.31 12.56 14.34
CA PRO A 26 -4.34 11.10 14.28
C PRO A 26 -5.72 10.53 14.64
N HIS A 27 -6.48 11.22 15.49
CA HIS A 27 -7.85 10.82 15.82
C HIS A 27 -8.79 11.01 14.62
N ALA A 28 -8.70 12.15 13.92
CA ALA A 28 -9.49 12.42 12.72
C ALA A 28 -9.20 11.42 11.59
N ILE A 29 -7.92 11.13 11.32
CA ILE A 29 -7.52 10.11 10.34
C ILE A 29 -8.13 8.76 10.69
N ARG A 30 -8.07 8.32 11.96
CA ARG A 30 -8.66 7.04 12.38
C ARG A 30 -10.16 7.00 12.14
N SER A 31 -10.89 8.07 12.42
CA SER A 31 -12.33 8.15 12.20
C SER A 31 -12.70 8.05 10.72
N VAL A 32 -12.02 8.83 9.87
CA VAL A 32 -12.22 8.76 8.41
C VAL A 32 -11.80 7.40 7.86
N ALA A 33 -10.66 6.87 8.29
CA ALA A 33 -10.16 5.57 7.86
C ALA A 33 -11.13 4.45 8.24
N LYS A 34 -11.71 4.48 9.45
CA LYS A 34 -12.73 3.50 9.86
C LYS A 34 -13.98 3.60 8.99
N PHE A 35 -14.46 4.80 8.70
CA PHE A 35 -15.60 4.99 7.80
C PHE A 35 -15.33 4.43 6.40
N VAL A 36 -14.18 4.77 5.81
CA VAL A 36 -13.76 4.26 4.50
C VAL A 36 -13.58 2.74 4.53
N ALA A 37 -13.00 2.19 5.59
CA ALA A 37 -12.81 0.75 5.74
C ALA A 37 -14.15 0.01 5.80
N THR A 38 -15.12 0.53 6.56
CA THR A 38 -16.47 -0.03 6.63
C THR A 38 -17.18 0.04 5.28
N ALA A 39 -17.13 1.18 4.59
CA ALA A 39 -17.74 1.34 3.27
C ALA A 39 -17.11 0.40 2.23
N LYS A 40 -15.77 0.27 2.25
CA LYS A 40 -15.03 -0.67 1.40
C LYS A 40 -15.39 -2.13 1.72
N GLY A 41 -15.53 -2.48 3.00
CA GLY A 41 -15.96 -3.79 3.45
C GLY A 41 -17.35 -4.15 2.92
N MET A 42 -18.32 -3.24 3.09
CA MET A 42 -19.68 -3.41 2.57
C MET A 42 -19.71 -3.57 1.04
N ALA A 43 -18.95 -2.74 0.32
CA ALA A 43 -18.83 -2.86 -1.13
C ALA A 43 -18.21 -4.20 -1.56
N ASN A 44 -17.28 -4.75 -0.78
CA ASN A 44 -16.67 -6.05 -1.05
C ASN A 44 -17.65 -7.19 -0.78
N SER A 45 -18.42 -7.15 0.32
CA SER A 45 -19.44 -8.17 0.63
C SER A 45 -20.52 -8.22 -0.45
N VAL A 46 -21.03 -7.05 -0.89
CA VAL A 46 -22.01 -6.98 -2.00
C VAL A 46 -21.42 -7.52 -3.30
N LYS A 47 -20.15 -7.23 -3.61
CA LYS A 47 -19.47 -7.82 -4.77
C LYS A 47 -19.36 -9.33 -4.68
N GLU A 48 -19.07 -9.87 -3.50
CA GLU A 48 -18.92 -11.31 -3.26
C GLU A 48 -20.26 -12.05 -3.39
N GLU A 49 -21.33 -11.52 -2.81
CA GLU A 49 -22.71 -12.04 -2.97
C GLU A 49 -23.17 -12.01 -4.43
N LEU A 50 -22.92 -10.91 -5.14
CA LEU A 50 -23.27 -10.77 -6.57
C LEU A 50 -22.35 -11.57 -7.51
N ALA A 51 -21.12 -11.88 -7.07
CA ALA A 51 -20.20 -12.78 -7.76
C ALA A 51 -20.59 -14.24 -7.63
N GLN A 52 -21.20 -14.59 -6.51
CA GLN A 52 -21.68 -15.94 -6.26
C GLN A 52 -23.04 -16.21 -6.93
N GLU A 53 -23.85 -15.17 -7.17
CA GLU A 53 -25.13 -15.22 -7.90
C GLU A 53 -25.09 -14.47 -9.26
N LEU A 54 -24.27 -14.91 -10.22
CA LEU A 54 -24.39 -14.61 -11.67
C LEU A 54 -24.48 -13.13 -12.16
N LYS A 55 -24.36 -12.09 -11.31
CA LYS A 55 -24.68 -10.69 -11.66
C LYS A 55 -23.49 -9.76 -11.93
N VAL A 56 -22.27 -10.31 -11.95
CA VAL A 56 -21.04 -9.53 -12.20
C VAL A 56 -21.01 -8.93 -13.60
N GLN A 57 -21.58 -9.63 -14.59
CA GLN A 57 -21.58 -9.16 -15.99
C GLN A 57 -22.48 -7.93 -16.16
N GLU A 58 -23.69 -7.92 -15.59
CA GLU A 58 -24.60 -6.76 -15.68
C GLU A 58 -24.01 -5.52 -15.00
N LEU A 59 -23.38 -5.68 -13.83
CA LEU A 59 -22.71 -4.56 -13.17
C LEU A 59 -21.45 -4.12 -13.92
N GLN A 60 -20.62 -5.04 -14.41
CA GLN A 60 -19.48 -4.69 -15.25
C GLN A 60 -19.92 -3.94 -16.50
N GLU A 61 -21.03 -4.32 -17.14
CA GLU A 61 -21.58 -3.58 -18.27
C GLU A 61 -22.10 -2.21 -17.88
N GLN A 62 -22.79 -2.07 -16.74
CA GLN A 62 -23.25 -0.76 -16.26
C GLN A 62 -22.08 0.14 -15.86
N LEU A 63 -21.06 -0.40 -15.20
CA LEU A 63 -19.81 0.30 -14.86
C LEU A 63 -19.05 0.69 -16.13
N ARG A 64 -18.88 -0.24 -17.07
CA ARG A 64 -18.23 0.00 -18.36
C ARG A 64 -18.99 1.00 -19.21
N LYS A 65 -20.33 1.01 -19.14
CA LYS A 65 -21.19 1.98 -19.81
C LYS A 65 -21.12 3.34 -19.13
N ALA A 66 -21.11 3.41 -17.79
CA ALA A 66 -20.93 4.65 -17.04
C ALA A 66 -19.54 5.25 -17.28
N GLU A 67 -18.50 4.42 -17.32
CA GLU A 67 -17.14 4.82 -17.66
C GLU A 67 -17.07 5.33 -19.10
N GLN A 68 -17.65 4.61 -20.09
CA GLN A 68 -17.72 5.07 -21.47
C GLN A 68 -18.51 6.38 -21.62
N MET A 69 -19.60 6.55 -20.87
CA MET A 69 -20.36 7.80 -20.86
C MET A 69 -19.54 8.92 -20.21
N GLY A 70 -18.79 8.64 -19.14
CA GLY A 70 -17.84 9.59 -18.56
C GLY A 70 -16.77 9.99 -19.58
N MET A 71 -16.05 9.02 -20.15
CA MET A 71 -14.98 9.20 -21.13
C MET A 71 -15.42 9.91 -22.41
N LYS A 72 -16.67 9.74 -22.85
CA LYS A 72 -17.24 10.45 -24.01
C LYS A 72 -17.58 11.91 -23.72
N ASN A 73 -17.78 12.26 -22.45
CA ASN A 73 -18.07 13.63 -22.01
C ASN A 73 -16.82 14.34 -21.44
N LEU A 74 -15.64 13.71 -21.50
CA LEU A 74 -14.38 14.33 -21.11
C LEU A 74 -13.96 15.39 -22.15
N SER A 75 -13.42 16.52 -21.70
CA SER A 75 -12.78 17.51 -22.57
C SER A 75 -11.57 16.87 -23.27
N PRO A 76 -11.16 17.39 -24.46
CA PRO A 76 -10.02 16.84 -25.20
C PRO A 76 -8.72 16.75 -24.36
N GLU A 77 -8.50 17.69 -23.43
CA GLU A 77 -7.34 17.66 -22.51
C GLU A 77 -7.37 16.48 -21.53
N LEU A 78 -8.56 16.09 -21.05
CA LEU A 78 -8.70 14.95 -20.15
C LEU A 78 -8.53 13.62 -20.89
N GLN A 79 -8.90 13.57 -22.17
CA GLN A 79 -8.72 12.37 -23.01
C GLN A 79 -7.22 12.05 -23.18
N GLU A 80 -6.40 13.06 -23.51
CA GLU A 80 -4.94 12.90 -23.61
C GLU A 80 -4.30 12.51 -22.27
N SER A 81 -4.79 13.09 -21.17
CA SER A 81 -4.34 12.75 -19.82
C SER A 81 -4.63 11.29 -19.45
N VAL A 82 -5.79 10.76 -19.87
CA VAL A 82 -6.15 9.34 -19.66
C VAL A 82 -5.30 8.42 -20.55
N ASP A 83 -5.04 8.79 -21.80
CA ASP A 83 -4.22 7.99 -22.71
C ASP A 83 -2.75 7.93 -22.28
N THR A 84 -2.19 9.04 -21.80
CA THR A 84 -0.83 9.09 -21.23
C THR A 84 -0.73 8.24 -19.96
N LEU A 85 -1.72 8.33 -19.07
CA LEU A 85 -1.77 7.51 -17.86
C LEU A 85 -1.92 6.00 -18.20
N LYS A 86 -2.70 5.67 -19.22
CA LYS A 86 -2.86 4.30 -19.72
C LYS A 86 -1.55 3.74 -20.27
N LYS A 87 -0.79 4.54 -21.03
CA LYS A 87 0.55 4.17 -21.52
C LYS A 87 1.52 3.97 -20.37
N ALA A 88 1.58 4.90 -19.42
CA ALA A 88 2.47 4.81 -18.25
C ALA A 88 2.15 3.56 -17.40
N ALA A 89 0.88 3.25 -17.19
CA ALA A 89 0.46 2.04 -16.48
C ALA A 89 0.86 0.76 -17.23
N GLN A 90 0.75 0.74 -18.57
CA GLN A 90 1.18 -0.38 -19.40
C GLN A 90 2.70 -0.60 -19.36
N ASP A 91 3.48 0.48 -19.40
CA ASP A 91 4.95 0.40 -19.33
C ASP A 91 5.41 -0.12 -17.97
N VAL A 92 4.79 0.33 -16.89
CA VAL A 92 5.05 -0.18 -15.54
C VAL A 92 4.67 -1.66 -15.45
N GLN A 93 3.47 -2.05 -15.91
CA GLN A 93 3.03 -3.44 -15.89
C GLN A 93 3.97 -4.36 -16.68
N ARG A 94 4.46 -3.90 -17.84
CA ARG A 94 5.42 -4.64 -18.66
C ARG A 94 6.77 -4.75 -17.99
N SER A 95 7.20 -3.69 -17.32
CA SER A 95 8.46 -3.67 -16.57
C SER A 95 8.40 -4.64 -15.39
N TYR A 96 7.31 -4.68 -14.63
CA TYR A 96 7.18 -5.64 -13.52
C TYR A 96 6.94 -7.08 -14.00
N GLY A 97 6.24 -7.29 -15.13
CA GLY A 97 6.04 -8.62 -15.73
C GLY A 97 7.30 -9.22 -16.37
N ALA A 98 8.16 -8.38 -16.96
CA ALA A 98 9.42 -8.81 -17.58
C ALA A 98 10.55 -9.06 -16.55
N ASN A 99 10.46 -8.47 -15.36
CA ASN A 99 11.45 -8.66 -14.29
C ASN A 99 11.21 -9.91 -13.41
N ALA A 100 10.12 -10.66 -13.63
CA ALA A 100 9.86 -11.90 -12.90
C ALA A 100 10.72 -13.09 -13.38
N GLU A 101 11.39 -12.99 -14.53
CA GLU A 101 12.24 -14.05 -15.09
C GLU A 101 13.76 -13.84 -14.84
N ASN A 102 14.15 -12.76 -14.16
CA ASN A 102 15.56 -12.43 -13.89
C ASN A 102 15.87 -12.26 -12.39
N ILE A 103 15.25 -13.07 -11.53
CA ILE A 103 15.69 -13.25 -10.13
C ILE A 103 16.14 -14.68 -9.90
N VAL A 104 17.03 -15.18 -10.77
CA VAL A 104 17.93 -16.29 -10.44
C VAL A 104 19.25 -16.05 -11.20
N GLU A 105 20.18 -15.30 -10.61
CA GLU A 105 21.53 -15.81 -10.41
C GLU A 105 22.34 -14.97 -9.40
N PRO A 106 23.19 -15.63 -8.59
CA PRO A 106 23.90 -15.05 -7.46
C PRO A 106 25.28 -14.56 -7.87
N ASP A 107 25.66 -13.34 -7.50
CA ASP A 107 27.06 -13.04 -7.13
C ASP A 107 27.22 -11.57 -6.74
N SER A 108 27.24 -11.33 -5.43
CA SER A 108 28.03 -10.26 -4.79
C SER A 108 27.85 -10.29 -3.28
N VAL A 109 28.16 -11.44 -2.66
CA VAL A 109 28.58 -11.47 -1.25
C VAL A 109 30.11 -11.47 -1.23
N SER A 110 30.71 -10.27 -1.16
CA SER A 110 32.09 -10.16 -0.73
C SER A 110 32.30 -8.95 0.17
N ALA A 111 32.72 -9.28 1.39
CA ALA A 111 33.44 -8.47 2.36
C ALA A 111 32.68 -7.46 3.24
N LEU A 112 31.87 -7.98 4.17
CA LEU A 112 31.90 -7.49 5.56
C LEU A 112 32.21 -8.67 6.49
N LYS A 113 33.44 -8.65 7.01
CA LYS A 113 34.10 -9.67 7.84
C LYS A 113 33.41 -9.79 9.21
N PRO A 114 33.09 -10.98 9.73
CA PRO A 114 32.68 -11.14 11.12
C PRO A 114 33.93 -11.31 11.99
N THR A 115 34.15 -10.38 12.93
CA THR A 115 35.09 -10.60 14.05
C THR A 115 34.38 -10.33 15.35
N ASN A 116 33.98 -11.44 15.98
CA ASN A 116 33.55 -11.63 17.35
C ASN A 116 34.31 -10.73 18.36
N PRO A 117 33.61 -10.07 19.28
CA PRO A 117 34.10 -9.84 20.63
C PRO A 117 33.46 -10.87 21.56
N THR A 118 34.26 -11.89 21.90
CA THR A 118 34.35 -12.53 23.21
C THR A 118 33.21 -12.22 24.20
N ALA A 119 32.33 -13.21 24.36
CA ALA A 119 31.60 -13.39 25.59
C ALA A 119 32.58 -13.81 26.70
N ASP A 120 32.89 -12.89 27.61
CA ASP A 120 33.55 -13.19 28.88
C ASP A 120 32.75 -12.50 29.99
N LEU A 121 31.77 -13.23 30.51
CA LEU A 121 31.15 -12.97 31.80
C LEU A 121 31.46 -14.21 32.64
N PRO A 122 32.16 -14.07 33.79
CA PRO A 122 32.64 -15.20 34.54
C PRO A 122 31.48 -16.00 35.15
N VAL A 123 31.46 -17.29 34.84
CA VAL A 123 30.66 -18.32 35.49
C VAL A 123 31.07 -18.40 36.96
N THR A 124 30.28 -17.82 37.87
CA THR A 124 30.30 -18.17 39.29
C THR A 124 29.30 -19.28 39.58
N LYS A 125 29.87 -20.43 39.93
CA LYS A 125 29.26 -21.63 40.49
C LYS A 125 28.34 -21.32 41.68
N LYS A 126 27.14 -21.92 41.72
CA LYS A 126 26.54 -22.47 42.96
C LYS A 126 25.49 -23.55 42.66
N THR A 127 25.99 -24.79 42.72
CA THR A 127 25.45 -26.06 43.24
C THR A 127 23.92 -26.30 43.30
N PRO A 128 23.46 -27.52 42.90
CA PRO A 128 22.06 -27.93 42.80
C PRO A 128 21.54 -28.49 44.13
N ASN A 129 20.22 -28.54 44.33
CA ASN A 129 19.56 -29.80 44.70
C ASN A 129 18.04 -29.70 44.59
N LYS A 130 17.47 -30.63 43.83
CA LYS A 130 16.05 -30.97 43.80
C LYS A 130 15.92 -32.23 44.66
N ALA A 131 15.33 -32.11 45.85
CA ALA A 131 14.93 -33.27 46.61
C ALA A 131 13.56 -33.76 46.09
N PRO A 132 13.36 -35.08 45.90
CA PRO A 132 12.04 -35.66 45.74
C PRO A 132 11.51 -36.13 47.10
N GLU A 133 10.27 -35.77 47.43
CA GLU A 133 9.25 -36.59 48.12
C GLU A 133 7.91 -35.84 48.07
#